data_AF-A0A2K8T770-F1
#
_entry.id   AF-A0A2K8T770-F1
#
_cell.length_a   1.000
_cell.length_b   1.000
_cell.length_c   1.000
_cell.angle_alpha   90.00
_cell.angle_beta   90.00
_cell.angle_gamma   90.00
#
_symmetry.space_group_name_H-M   'P 1'
#
loop_
_entity.id
_entity.type
_entity.pdbx_description
1 polymer ?
#
loop_
_entity_poly.entity_id
_entity_poly.type
_entity_poly.pdbx_seq_one_letter_code
_entity_poly.pdbx_strand_id
1 'polypeptide(L)'
;MSITEPNFPFSEGKETIQAKSLSGKARRCCEFICSLIEDGSTFNTDELAQKARQYGFGDAALKSAKTYLLTTQKLIRFQPKISSTALWMSKETYLSQGHSQDRLWEQRWQLESRYRYLPLVPNNPKGGFVYFIKRLGDGIYKIGLTACLRKRIQNIASQCGSHVDVIFYLEFDSYEAANSLEDKLHEQYQYQRLIGEWFSFSDADVKQLSLGMKRRYNV
;
A
#
# COMPACT_ATOMS: atom_id res chain seq x y z
N MET A 1 0.09 22.61 -24.26
CA MET A 1 1.35 21.99 -23.78
C MET A 1 1.07 20.50 -23.63
N SER A 2 1.57 19.68 -24.56
CA SER A 2 1.35 18.23 -24.54
C SER A 2 2.43 17.60 -23.69
N ILE A 3 2.07 17.13 -22.49
CA ILE A 3 2.97 16.37 -21.62
C ILE A 3 2.63 14.90 -21.85
N THR A 4 3.44 14.24 -22.68
CA THR A 4 3.47 12.78 -22.80
C THR A 4 4.68 12.29 -22.02
N GLU A 5 4.47 11.98 -20.74
CA GLU A 5 5.39 11.10 -20.01
C GLU A 5 4.66 9.78 -19.69
N PRO A 6 5.36 8.64 -19.78
CA PRO A 6 4.78 7.35 -19.48
C PRO A 6 4.59 7.23 -17.96
N ASN A 7 3.34 7.27 -17.51
CA ASN A 7 2.99 6.88 -16.15
C ASN A 7 3.47 5.45 -15.88
N PHE A 8 4.30 5.28 -14.84
CA PHE A 8 4.80 3.99 -14.35
C PHE A 8 3.66 2.99 -14.09
N PRO A 9 3.94 1.67 -14.15
CA PRO A 9 2.99 0.69 -14.64
C PRO A 9 1.95 0.34 -13.57
N PHE A 10 0.69 0.63 -13.89
CA PHE A 10 -0.41 -0.21 -13.43
C PHE A 10 -0.08 -1.64 -13.84
N SER A 11 -0.17 -2.59 -12.91
CA SER A 11 0.10 -4.03 -13.09
C SER A 11 0.06 -4.46 -14.56
N GLU A 12 1.21 -4.77 -15.16
CA GLU A 12 1.37 -5.21 -16.57
C GLU A 12 0.61 -6.50 -16.94
N GLY A 13 -0.35 -6.95 -16.11
CA GLY A 13 -1.14 -8.15 -16.31
C GLY A 13 -2.66 -7.97 -16.26
N LYS A 14 -3.20 -6.75 -16.19
CA LYS A 14 -4.65 -6.55 -16.37
C LYS A 14 -4.96 -6.11 -17.79
N GLU A 15 -5.52 -7.02 -18.58
CA GLU A 15 -5.98 -6.72 -19.93
C GLU A 15 -6.85 -5.46 -19.92
N THR A 16 -6.52 -4.54 -20.83
CA THR A 16 -7.31 -3.32 -21.01
C THR A 16 -8.72 -3.72 -21.46
N ILE A 17 -9.74 -3.36 -20.67
CA ILE A 17 -11.13 -3.63 -21.04
C ILE A 17 -11.42 -2.86 -22.34
N GLN A 18 -11.69 -3.58 -23.42
CA GLN A 18 -12.05 -2.94 -24.69
C GLN A 18 -13.46 -2.33 -24.59
N ALA A 19 -13.69 -1.15 -25.17
CA ALA A 19 -15.00 -0.48 -25.16
C ALA A 19 -16.15 -1.35 -25.73
N LYS A 20 -15.79 -2.29 -26.60
CA LYS A 20 -16.71 -3.25 -27.24
C LYS A 20 -17.21 -4.33 -26.28
N SER A 21 -16.49 -4.62 -25.18
CA SER A 21 -16.90 -5.62 -24.19
C SER A 21 -17.86 -5.07 -23.13
N LEU A 22 -18.12 -3.75 -23.12
CA LEU A 22 -19.11 -3.16 -22.24
C LEU A 22 -20.54 -3.45 -22.71
N SER A 23 -21.42 -3.77 -21.77
CA SER A 23 -22.86 -3.82 -22.03
C SER A 23 -23.38 -2.44 -22.47
N GLY A 24 -24.49 -2.41 -23.21
CA GLY A 24 -25.11 -1.15 -23.64
C GLY A 24 -25.44 -0.21 -22.46
N LYS A 25 -25.88 -0.77 -21.33
CA LYS A 25 -26.11 0.00 -20.08
C LYS A 25 -24.81 0.56 -19.51
N ALA A 26 -23.72 -0.20 -19.50
CA ALA A 26 -22.43 0.28 -19.02
C ALA A 26 -21.85 1.37 -19.93
N ARG A 27 -22.01 1.26 -21.26
CA ARG A 27 -21.58 2.29 -22.22
C ARG A 27 -22.32 3.61 -22.02
N ARG A 28 -23.66 3.57 -21.91
CA ARG A 28 -24.47 4.76 -21.59
C ARG A 28 -24.13 5.35 -20.22
N CYS A 29 -23.78 4.50 -19.25
CA CYS A 29 -23.29 4.96 -17.95
C CYS A 29 -21.92 5.65 -18.08
N CYS A 30 -21.01 5.17 -18.93
CA CYS A 30 -19.76 5.87 -19.22
C CYS A 30 -20.02 7.27 -19.82
N GLU A 31 -20.91 7.37 -20.81
CA GLU A 31 -21.28 8.64 -21.45
C GLU A 31 -21.84 9.64 -20.44
N PHE A 32 -22.75 9.18 -19.57
CA PHE A 32 -23.29 9.98 -18.47
C PHE A 32 -22.20 10.46 -17.48
N ILE A 33 -21.30 9.57 -17.08
CA ILE A 33 -20.19 9.95 -16.18
C ILE A 33 -19.28 10.98 -16.87
N CYS A 34 -19.00 10.82 -18.17
CA CYS A 34 -18.21 11.77 -18.94
C CYS A 34 -18.90 13.14 -19.05
N SER A 35 -20.20 13.20 -19.33
CA SER A 35 -20.92 14.48 -19.44
C SER A 35 -20.89 15.25 -18.11
N LEU A 36 -21.07 14.54 -16.99
CA LEU A 36 -20.93 15.12 -15.65
C LEU A 36 -19.54 15.73 -15.39
N ILE A 37 -18.49 15.09 -15.92
CA ILE A 37 -17.10 15.58 -15.81
C ILE A 37 -16.86 16.80 -16.70
N GLU A 38 -17.43 16.80 -17.91
CA GLU A 38 -17.32 17.91 -18.87
C GLU A 38 -17.98 19.19 -18.35
N ASP A 39 -19.08 19.05 -17.61
CA ASP A 39 -19.78 20.14 -16.93
C ASP A 39 -19.03 20.69 -15.69
N GLY A 40 -17.82 20.21 -15.43
CA GLY A 40 -16.98 20.64 -14.30
C GLY A 40 -17.52 20.21 -12.93
N SER A 41 -18.51 19.32 -12.89
CA SER A 41 -19.09 18.85 -11.63
C SER A 41 -18.19 17.82 -10.96
N THR A 42 -18.00 17.96 -9.65
CA THR A 42 -17.26 17.01 -8.82
C THR A 42 -18.21 16.19 -7.96
N PHE A 43 -18.04 14.88 -7.92
CA PHE A 43 -18.83 14.00 -7.05
C PHE A 43 -17.94 13.02 -6.30
N ASN A 44 -18.30 12.70 -5.07
CA ASN A 44 -17.74 11.55 -4.37
C ASN A 44 -18.37 10.24 -4.91
N THR A 45 -17.86 9.09 -4.46
CA THR A 45 -18.33 7.77 -4.96
C THR A 45 -19.80 7.51 -4.68
N ASP A 46 -20.32 7.98 -3.56
CA ASP A 46 -21.70 7.74 -3.13
C ASP A 46 -22.67 8.66 -3.88
N GLU A 47 -22.30 9.93 -4.05
CA GLU A 47 -23.02 10.90 -4.89
C GLU A 47 -23.12 10.45 -6.35
N LEU A 48 -22.01 9.96 -6.91
CA LEU A 48 -22.01 9.41 -8.26
C LEU A 48 -22.94 8.19 -8.37
N ALA A 49 -22.93 7.32 -7.35
CA ALA A 49 -23.81 6.15 -7.33
C ALA A 49 -25.29 6.53 -7.21
N GLN A 50 -25.62 7.53 -6.40
CA GLN A 50 -26.97 8.05 -6.27
C GLN A 50 -27.46 8.68 -7.58
N LYS A 51 -26.63 9.52 -8.20
CA LYS A 51 -26.95 10.13 -9.51
C LYS A 51 -27.11 9.07 -10.59
N ALA A 52 -26.20 8.08 -10.66
CA ALA A 52 -26.33 7.00 -11.62
C ALA A 52 -27.65 6.24 -11.45
N ARG A 53 -28.09 5.97 -10.21
CA ARG A 53 -29.38 5.34 -9.92
C ARG A 53 -30.57 6.20 -10.34
N GLN A 54 -30.52 7.51 -10.10
CA GLN A 54 -31.57 8.45 -10.55
C GLN A 54 -31.73 8.43 -12.09
N TYR A 55 -30.64 8.19 -12.82
CA TYR A 55 -30.63 8.05 -14.27
C TYR A 55 -30.91 6.60 -14.77
N GLY A 56 -31.33 5.70 -13.88
CA GLY A 56 -31.71 4.33 -14.21
C GLY A 56 -30.54 3.37 -14.44
N PHE A 57 -29.31 3.74 -14.06
CA PHE A 57 -28.18 2.85 -14.08
C PHE A 57 -28.14 2.00 -12.80
N GLY A 58 -28.10 0.67 -12.95
CA GLY A 58 -27.89 -0.25 -11.84
C GLY A 58 -26.41 -0.36 -11.45
N ASP A 59 -26.14 -0.89 -10.26
CA ASP A 59 -24.79 -0.98 -9.68
C ASP A 59 -23.79 -1.75 -10.57
N ALA A 60 -24.24 -2.78 -11.28
CA ALA A 60 -23.40 -3.54 -12.20
C ALA A 60 -22.92 -2.70 -13.40
N ALA A 61 -23.79 -1.84 -13.95
CA ALA A 61 -23.44 -0.95 -15.04
C ALA A 61 -22.47 0.14 -14.55
N LEU A 62 -22.73 0.72 -13.38
CA LEU A 62 -21.87 1.70 -12.74
C LEU A 62 -20.48 1.12 -12.43
N LYS A 63 -20.41 -0.09 -11.86
CA LYS A 63 -19.14 -0.77 -11.56
C LYS A 63 -18.31 -1.00 -12.83
N SER A 64 -18.96 -1.47 -13.89
CA SER A 64 -18.30 -1.72 -15.18
C SER A 64 -17.81 -0.42 -15.83
N ALA A 65 -18.64 0.64 -15.80
CA ALA A 65 -18.29 1.95 -16.32
C ALA A 65 -17.12 2.59 -15.55
N LYS A 66 -17.16 2.57 -14.21
CA LYS A 66 -16.07 3.05 -13.36
C LYS A 66 -14.77 2.31 -13.66
N THR A 67 -14.81 0.98 -13.75
CA THR A 67 -13.63 0.17 -14.05
C THR A 67 -13.04 0.55 -15.42
N TYR A 68 -13.87 0.61 -16.45
CA TYR A 68 -13.45 0.99 -17.80
C TYR A 68 -12.85 2.39 -17.87
N LEU A 69 -13.54 3.40 -17.31
CA LEU A 69 -13.08 4.79 -17.34
C LEU A 69 -11.81 4.99 -16.50
N LEU A 70 -11.62 4.23 -15.41
CA LEU A 70 -10.37 4.19 -14.65
C LEU A 70 -9.24 3.55 -15.49
N THR A 71 -9.49 2.41 -16.13
CA THR A 71 -8.49 1.75 -16.99
C THR A 71 -8.10 2.56 -18.23
N THR A 72 -9.01 3.41 -18.72
CA THR A 72 -8.78 4.29 -19.87
C THR A 72 -8.36 5.70 -19.47
N GLN A 73 -8.08 5.94 -18.19
CA GLN A 73 -7.63 7.23 -17.65
C GLN A 73 -8.60 8.41 -17.86
N LYS A 74 -9.82 8.17 -18.33
CA LYS A 74 -10.85 9.21 -18.52
C LYS A 74 -11.47 9.67 -17.20
N LEU A 75 -11.48 8.80 -16.18
CA LEU A 75 -11.99 9.11 -14.84
C LEU A 75 -10.98 9.90 -13.98
N ILE A 76 -9.79 10.23 -14.49
CA ILE A 76 -8.73 10.95 -13.73
C ILE A 76 -9.15 12.36 -13.28
N ARG A 77 -10.22 12.94 -13.85
CA ARG A 77 -10.80 14.21 -13.37
C ARG A 77 -11.70 14.08 -12.13
N PHE A 78 -11.99 12.87 -11.66
CA PHE A 78 -12.71 12.66 -10.40
C PHE A 78 -11.73 12.70 -9.24
N GLN A 79 -11.96 13.57 -8.25
CA GLN A 79 -11.29 13.47 -6.96
C GLN A 79 -11.71 12.16 -6.28
N PRO A 80 -10.82 11.16 -6.19
CA PRO A 80 -11.04 10.08 -5.25
C PRO A 80 -11.02 10.67 -3.84
N LYS A 81 -11.60 9.96 -2.86
CA LYS A 81 -11.23 10.21 -1.46
C LYS A 81 -9.70 10.26 -1.41
N ILE A 82 -9.17 11.35 -0.88
CA ILE A 82 -7.77 11.83 -0.87
C ILE A 82 -6.71 10.71 -0.70
N SER A 83 -7.07 9.58 -0.09
CA SER A 83 -6.20 8.42 0.09
C SER A 83 -5.74 7.70 -1.19
N SER A 84 -6.40 7.87 -2.35
CA SER A 84 -6.02 7.13 -3.56
C SER A 84 -5.44 7.96 -4.71
N THR A 85 -5.70 9.27 -4.83
CA THR A 85 -5.12 10.11 -5.91
C THR A 85 -3.60 10.16 -5.83
N ALA A 86 -3.09 10.16 -4.59
CA ALA A 86 -1.67 10.15 -4.28
C ALA A 86 -0.87 9.01 -4.94
N LEU A 87 -1.53 7.87 -5.19
CA LEU A 87 -0.89 6.64 -5.65
C LEU A 87 -0.60 6.60 -7.16
N TRP A 88 -1.18 7.52 -7.95
CA TRP A 88 -1.24 7.38 -9.41
C TRP A 88 -0.42 8.44 -10.15
N MET A 89 0.28 9.32 -9.44
CA MET A 89 0.91 10.51 -10.01
C MET A 89 2.36 10.58 -9.57
N SER A 90 3.25 11.01 -10.47
CA SER A 90 4.60 11.43 -10.08
C SER A 90 4.51 12.62 -9.12
N LYS A 91 5.57 12.85 -8.33
CA LYS A 91 5.64 14.00 -7.41
C LYS A 91 5.41 15.30 -8.16
N GLU A 92 5.99 15.43 -9.35
CA GLU A 92 5.91 16.60 -10.22
C GLU A 92 4.48 16.81 -10.74
N THR A 93 3.81 15.74 -11.15
CA THR A 93 2.41 15.80 -11.62
C THR A 93 1.45 16.14 -10.46
N TYR A 94 1.70 15.58 -9.27
CA TYR A 94 0.89 15.86 -8.09
C TYR A 94 1.01 17.33 -7.63
N LEU A 95 2.23 17.85 -7.58
CA LEU A 95 2.50 19.23 -7.19
C LEU A 95 1.99 20.24 -8.23
N SER A 96 2.14 19.96 -9.53
CA SER A 96 1.67 20.86 -10.61
C SER A 96 0.15 20.99 -10.67
N GLN A 97 -0.61 20.04 -10.11
CA GLN A 97 -2.07 20.13 -9.97
C GLN A 97 -2.54 20.90 -8.72
N GLY A 98 -1.64 21.55 -8.00
CA GLY A 98 -2.01 22.42 -6.86
C GLY A 98 -2.34 21.64 -5.58
N HIS A 99 -2.01 20.35 -5.50
CA HIS A 99 -2.16 19.55 -4.28
C HIS A 99 -1.07 19.82 -3.23
N SER A 100 -0.49 21.03 -3.23
CA SER A 100 0.71 21.41 -2.48
C SER A 100 0.60 21.35 -0.95
N GLN A 101 -0.53 20.89 -0.40
CA GLN A 101 -0.78 20.83 1.05
C GLN A 101 -1.10 19.44 1.59
N ASP A 102 -1.04 18.39 0.77
CA ASP A 102 -1.40 17.06 1.27
C ASP A 102 -0.23 16.46 2.07
N ARG A 103 -0.19 16.80 3.36
CA ARG A 103 0.76 16.23 4.35
C ARG A 103 0.79 14.69 4.29
N LEU A 104 -0.31 14.06 3.89
CA LEU A 104 -0.41 12.61 3.72
C LEU A 104 0.45 12.10 2.55
N TRP A 105 0.58 12.87 1.46
CA TRP A 105 1.39 12.51 0.31
C TRP A 105 2.87 12.54 0.64
N GLU A 106 3.32 13.64 1.25
CA GLU A 106 4.72 13.79 1.68
C GLU A 106 5.09 12.68 2.68
N GLN A 107 4.24 12.41 3.68
CA GLN A 107 4.45 11.32 4.64
C GLN A 107 4.53 9.95 3.95
N ARG A 108 3.61 9.66 3.03
CA ARG A 108 3.60 8.38 2.30
C ARG A 108 4.82 8.22 1.39
N TRP A 109 5.20 9.25 0.65
CA TRP A 109 6.38 9.24 -0.21
C TRP A 109 7.67 9.09 0.60
N GLN A 110 7.76 9.76 1.75
CA GLN A 110 8.86 9.58 2.69
C GLN A 110 8.93 8.14 3.22
N LEU A 111 7.78 7.53 3.55
CA LEU A 111 7.71 6.12 3.95
C LEU A 111 8.12 5.17 2.81
N GLU A 112 7.63 5.40 1.59
CA GLU A 112 7.98 4.58 0.42
C GLU A 112 9.46 4.70 0.06
N SER A 113 10.02 5.90 0.12
CA SER A 113 11.44 6.14 -0.14
C SER A 113 12.32 5.52 0.94
N ARG A 114 11.94 5.68 2.23
CA ARG A 114 12.71 5.13 3.36
C ARG A 114 12.85 3.62 3.29
N TYR A 115 11.79 2.90 2.93
CA TYR A 115 11.78 1.44 2.95
C TYR A 115 11.97 0.80 1.56
N ARG A 116 12.41 1.58 0.57
CA ARG A 116 12.59 1.12 -0.82
C ARG A 116 13.62 -0.01 -0.95
N TYR A 117 14.55 -0.12 0.00
CA TYR A 117 15.57 -1.17 0.00
C TYR A 117 15.05 -2.54 0.47
N LEU A 118 13.89 -2.59 1.14
CA LEU A 118 13.32 -3.86 1.64
C LEU A 118 12.71 -4.67 0.51
N PRO A 119 12.77 -6.01 0.52
CA PRO A 119 12.20 -6.84 -0.54
C PRO A 119 10.69 -6.61 -0.71
N LEU A 120 10.27 -6.47 -1.97
CA LEU A 120 8.86 -6.51 -2.39
C LEU A 120 8.59 -7.92 -2.90
N VAL A 121 7.83 -8.69 -2.13
CA VAL A 121 7.54 -10.08 -2.47
C VAL A 121 6.21 -10.16 -3.23
N PRO A 122 6.08 -11.03 -4.26
CA PRO A 122 4.89 -11.17 -5.08
C PRO A 122 3.61 -11.50 -4.30
N ASN A 123 2.45 -11.40 -4.98
CA ASN A 123 1.11 -11.54 -4.40
C ASN A 123 0.77 -12.92 -3.80
N ASN A 124 1.65 -13.93 -3.92
CA ASN A 124 1.45 -15.25 -3.32
C ASN A 124 2.81 -15.86 -2.91
N PRO A 125 3.43 -15.35 -1.83
CA PRO A 125 4.71 -15.88 -1.37
C PRO A 125 4.52 -17.29 -0.83
N LYS A 126 5.44 -18.19 -1.19
CA LYS A 126 5.50 -19.55 -0.59
C LYS A 126 6.05 -19.53 0.84
N GLY A 127 6.76 -18.47 1.20
CA GLY A 127 7.48 -18.31 2.45
C GLY A 127 7.15 -17.03 3.21
N GLY A 128 8.07 -16.61 4.09
CA GLY A 128 7.85 -15.47 4.96
C GLY A 128 9.14 -14.84 5.48
N PHE A 129 8.97 -13.70 6.16
CA PHE A 129 10.04 -12.92 6.77
C PHE A 129 9.83 -12.84 8.27
N VAL A 130 10.83 -13.24 9.04
CA VAL A 130 10.92 -12.88 10.46
C VAL A 130 11.71 -11.58 10.55
N TYR A 131 11.13 -10.55 11.12
CA TYR A 131 11.74 -9.22 11.21
C TYR A 131 11.94 -8.78 12.64
N PHE A 132 12.98 -7.97 12.83
CA PHE A 132 13.26 -7.27 14.07
C PHE A 132 13.41 -5.78 13.80
N ILE A 133 12.49 -4.98 14.37
CA ILE A 133 12.44 -3.54 14.15
C ILE A 133 12.47 -2.76 15.45
N LYS A 134 12.95 -1.52 15.39
CA LYS A 134 12.94 -0.56 16.48
C LYS A 134 12.01 0.59 16.15
N ARG A 135 11.12 0.97 17.06
CA ARG A 135 10.33 2.20 16.92
C ARG A 135 11.16 3.39 17.37
N LEU A 136 11.24 4.44 16.54
CA LEU A 136 12.12 5.56 16.82
C LEU A 136 11.63 6.49 17.93
N GLY A 137 10.31 6.62 18.12
CA GLY A 137 9.74 7.53 19.11
C GLY A 137 10.10 7.21 20.56
N ASP A 138 10.19 5.93 20.92
CA ASP A 138 10.39 5.46 22.29
C ASP A 138 11.43 4.34 22.43
N GLY A 139 12.02 3.92 21.31
CA GLY A 139 13.13 2.96 21.31
C GLY A 139 12.74 1.52 21.59
N ILE A 140 11.44 1.18 21.69
CA ILE A 140 11.00 -0.20 21.90
C ILE A 140 11.08 -1.01 20.61
N TYR A 141 11.16 -2.32 20.75
CA TYR A 141 11.41 -3.22 19.62
C TYR A 141 10.22 -4.13 19.35
N LYS A 142 10.10 -4.60 18.11
CA LYS A 142 9.10 -5.57 17.70
C LYS A 142 9.75 -6.72 16.95
N ILE A 143 9.36 -7.93 17.33
CA ILE A 143 9.61 -9.16 16.56
C ILE A 143 8.31 -9.50 15.88
N GLY A 144 8.36 -9.92 14.61
CA GLY A 144 7.16 -10.42 13.96
C GLY A 144 7.43 -11.16 12.66
N LEU A 145 6.35 -11.75 12.15
CA LEU A 145 6.33 -12.51 10.91
C LEU A 145 5.50 -11.80 9.85
N THR A 146 5.90 -11.89 8.58
CA THR A 146 5.08 -11.43 7.46
C THR A 146 5.45 -12.07 6.14
N ALA A 147 4.45 -12.24 5.27
CA ALA A 147 4.61 -12.61 3.87
C ALA A 147 5.21 -11.49 3.00
N CYS A 148 5.06 -10.22 3.39
CA CYS A 148 5.51 -9.07 2.59
C CYS A 148 6.14 -7.99 3.48
N LEU A 149 7.46 -8.07 3.65
CA LEU A 149 8.20 -7.25 4.61
C LEU A 149 8.00 -5.75 4.38
N ARG A 150 8.22 -5.24 3.16
CA ARG A 150 8.10 -3.81 2.87
C ARG A 150 6.71 -3.26 3.24
N LYS A 151 5.64 -3.93 2.80
CA LYS A 151 4.25 -3.51 3.10
C LYS A 151 3.97 -3.54 4.60
N ARG A 152 4.46 -4.57 5.31
CA ARG A 152 4.27 -4.68 6.76
C ARG A 152 4.98 -3.55 7.52
N ILE A 153 6.22 -3.23 7.18
CA ILE A 153 6.97 -2.14 7.82
C ILE A 153 6.31 -0.78 7.57
N GLN A 154 5.85 -0.53 6.34
CA GLN A 154 5.08 0.67 5.99
C GLN A 154 3.79 0.80 6.81
N ASN A 155 3.04 -0.29 6.95
CA ASN A 155 1.81 -0.32 7.74
C ASN A 155 2.09 -0.06 9.23
N ILE A 156 3.12 -0.68 9.81
CA ILE A 156 3.49 -0.47 11.21
C ILE A 156 3.90 0.99 11.44
N ALA A 157 4.76 1.55 10.59
CA ALA A 157 5.19 2.94 10.71
C ALA A 157 4.00 3.92 10.64
N SER A 158 3.04 3.65 9.76
CA SER A 158 1.82 4.45 9.62
C SER A 158 0.93 4.35 10.87
N GLN A 159 0.78 3.16 11.46
CA GLN A 159 -0.06 2.92 12.64
C GLN A 159 0.55 3.46 13.94
N CYS A 160 1.87 3.43 14.06
CA CYS A 160 2.58 3.92 15.24
C CYS A 160 2.70 5.44 15.29
N GLY A 161 2.37 6.16 14.22
CA GLY A 161 2.62 7.61 14.12
C GLY A 161 4.11 7.98 14.20
N SER A 162 5.00 7.00 14.04
CA SER A 162 6.45 7.13 14.14
C SER A 162 7.10 6.21 13.12
N HIS A 163 8.24 6.64 12.58
CA HIS A 163 9.09 5.76 11.78
C HIS A 163 9.65 4.61 12.63
N VAL A 164 10.03 3.55 11.93
CA VAL A 164 10.68 2.38 12.50
C VAL A 164 11.98 2.12 11.74
N ASP A 165 12.97 1.59 12.44
CA ASP A 165 14.21 1.11 11.85
C ASP A 165 14.15 -0.42 11.77
N VAL A 166 14.46 -0.96 10.59
CA VAL A 166 14.63 -2.40 10.43
C VAL A 166 16.05 -2.75 10.85
N ILE A 167 16.19 -3.38 12.01
CA ILE A 167 17.49 -3.76 12.56
C ILE A 167 18.05 -4.95 11.76
N PHE A 168 17.20 -5.96 11.53
CA PHE A 168 17.45 -7.02 10.56
C PHE A 168 16.14 -7.75 10.20
N TYR A 169 16.21 -8.60 9.20
CA TYR A 169 15.18 -9.58 8.88
C TYR A 169 15.82 -10.86 8.33
N LEU A 170 15.07 -11.95 8.37
CA LEU A 170 15.44 -13.25 7.79
C LEU A 170 14.33 -13.70 6.85
N GLU A 171 14.71 -14.18 5.67
CA GLU A 171 13.80 -14.75 4.68
C GLU A 171 13.77 -16.27 4.80
N PHE A 172 12.58 -16.85 4.65
CA PHE A 172 12.34 -18.29 4.72
C PHE A 172 11.53 -18.72 3.51
N ASP A 173 11.87 -19.88 2.96
CA ASP A 173 11.12 -20.50 1.85
C ASP A 173 9.75 -21.05 2.26
N SER A 174 9.59 -21.37 3.55
CA SER A 174 8.35 -21.89 4.15
C SER A 174 7.87 -20.96 5.26
N TYR A 175 6.57 -20.69 5.27
CA TYR A 175 5.94 -19.86 6.30
C TYR A 175 5.98 -20.55 7.67
N GLU A 176 5.86 -21.88 7.71
CA GLU A 176 5.91 -22.69 8.93
C GLU A 176 7.29 -22.60 9.61
N ALA A 177 8.36 -22.62 8.82
CA ALA A 177 9.72 -22.44 9.33
C ALA A 177 9.91 -21.03 9.93
N ALA A 178 9.38 -20.01 9.26
CA ALA A 178 9.41 -18.64 9.73
C ALA A 178 8.60 -18.48 11.04
N ASN A 179 7.40 -19.06 11.11
CA ASN A 179 6.55 -19.08 12.30
C ASN A 179 7.24 -19.76 13.47
N SER A 180 7.84 -20.93 13.24
CA SER A 180 8.55 -21.68 14.27
C SER A 180 9.74 -20.90 14.86
N LEU A 181 10.43 -20.08 14.06
CA LEU A 181 11.49 -19.21 14.57
C LEU A 181 10.90 -18.04 15.37
N GLU A 182 9.84 -17.42 14.85
CA GLU A 182 9.18 -16.28 15.50
C GLU A 182 8.67 -16.66 16.90
N ASP A 183 7.96 -17.79 17.01
CA ASP A 183 7.48 -18.35 18.27
C ASP A 183 8.63 -18.56 19.28
N LYS A 184 9.74 -19.17 18.82
CA LYS A 184 10.93 -19.41 19.67
C LYS A 184 11.56 -18.13 20.17
N LEU A 185 11.64 -17.10 19.33
CA LEU A 185 12.17 -15.79 19.74
C LEU A 185 11.25 -15.13 20.77
N HIS A 186 9.94 -15.25 20.56
CA HIS A 186 8.94 -14.73 21.49
C HIS A 186 8.97 -15.43 22.85
N GLU A 187 9.15 -16.74 22.88
CA GLU A 187 9.35 -17.52 24.10
C GLU A 187 10.67 -17.16 24.79
N GLN A 188 11.78 -17.12 24.04
CA GLN A 188 13.10 -16.79 24.57
C GLN A 188 13.14 -15.41 25.24
N TYR A 189 12.41 -14.44 24.69
CA TYR A 189 12.39 -13.05 25.18
C TYR A 189 11.08 -12.66 25.88
N GLN A 190 10.33 -13.64 26.36
CA GLN A 190 9.03 -13.41 27.00
C GLN A 190 9.13 -12.47 28.21
N TYR A 191 10.24 -12.53 28.96
CA TYR A 191 10.47 -11.67 30.13
C TYR A 191 10.70 -10.19 29.79
N GLN A 192 11.10 -9.89 28.55
CA GLN A 192 11.28 -8.51 28.05
C GLN A 192 10.04 -8.00 27.31
N ARG A 193 9.00 -8.80 27.18
CA ARG A 193 7.77 -8.43 26.46
C ARG A 193 6.99 -7.37 27.25
N LEU A 194 6.65 -6.29 26.57
CA LEU A 194 5.83 -5.19 27.10
C LEU A 194 4.35 -5.46 26.84
N ILE A 195 3.93 -5.37 25.57
CA ILE A 195 2.53 -5.55 25.15
C ILE A 195 2.48 -6.18 23.76
N GLY A 196 1.72 -7.26 23.63
CA GLY A 196 1.64 -8.03 22.38
C GLY A 196 3.03 -8.50 21.93
N GLU A 197 3.44 -8.08 20.74
CA GLU A 197 4.72 -8.45 20.13
C GLU A 197 5.81 -7.35 20.31
N TRP A 198 5.63 -6.43 21.26
CA TRP A 198 6.59 -5.36 21.56
C TRP A 198 7.42 -5.69 22.80
N PHE A 199 8.71 -5.35 22.76
CA PHE A 199 9.71 -5.74 23.75
C PHE A 199 10.60 -4.56 24.15
N SER A 200 11.05 -4.58 25.40
CA SER A 200 12.06 -3.65 25.95
C SER A 200 13.43 -4.34 25.97
N PHE A 201 14.21 -4.17 24.91
CA PHE A 201 15.55 -4.74 24.81
C PHE A 201 16.65 -3.77 25.20
N SER A 202 17.65 -4.29 25.93
CA SER A 202 18.92 -3.60 26.12
C SER A 202 19.78 -3.69 24.87
N ASP A 203 20.82 -2.85 24.79
CA ASP A 203 21.79 -2.92 23.68
C ASP A 203 22.51 -4.28 23.62
N ALA A 204 22.69 -4.92 24.78
CA ALA A 204 23.26 -6.27 24.88
C ALA A 204 22.32 -7.31 24.23
N ASP A 205 21.02 -7.23 24.49
CA ASP A 205 20.02 -8.12 23.88
C ASP A 205 19.99 -7.95 22.36
N VAL A 206 19.94 -6.70 21.88
CA VAL A 206 19.94 -6.38 20.44
C VAL A 206 21.19 -6.94 19.76
N LYS A 207 22.36 -6.78 20.39
CA LYS A 207 23.63 -7.31 19.88
C LYS A 207 23.64 -8.84 19.86
N GLN A 208 23.19 -9.48 20.93
CA GLN A 208 23.13 -10.95 21.02
C GLN A 208 22.19 -11.52 19.96
N LEU A 209 21.02 -10.92 19.80
CA LEU A 209 19.99 -11.35 18.86
C LEU A 209 20.50 -11.18 17.41
N SER A 210 21.05 -10.01 17.09
CA SER A 210 21.64 -9.74 15.77
C SER A 210 22.81 -10.68 15.44
N LEU A 211 23.75 -10.88 16.36
CA LEU A 211 24.89 -11.80 16.15
C LEU A 211 24.45 -13.26 16.08
N GLY A 212 23.48 -13.67 16.89
CA GLY A 212 22.95 -15.03 16.90
C GLY A 212 22.25 -15.37 15.59
N MET A 213 21.52 -14.43 15.00
CA MET A 213 20.87 -14.61 13.70
C MET A 213 21.89 -14.72 12.56
N LYS A 214 22.88 -13.81 12.51
CA LYS A 214 23.96 -13.86 11.50
C LYS A 214 24.70 -15.20 11.51
N ARG A 215 25.04 -15.71 12.70
CA ARG A 215 25.76 -17.00 12.84
C ARG A 215 24.92 -18.20 12.40
N ARG A 216 23.63 -18.23 12.68
CA ARG A 216 22.76 -19.39 12.39
C ARG A 216 22.30 -19.44 10.94
N TYR A 217 22.09 -18.29 10.32
CA TYR A 217 21.45 -18.18 9.01
C TYR A 217 22.38 -17.64 7.91
N ASN A 218 23.67 -17.45 8.22
CA ASN A 218 24.70 -17.03 7.28
C ASN A 218 24.37 -15.71 6.54
N VAL A 219 23.88 -14.72 7.30
CA VAL A 219 23.46 -13.39 6.85
C VAL A 219 24.44 -12.31 7.30
#